data_AF-A0A832LPX5-F1
#
_entry.id   AF-A0A832LPX5-F1
#
_cell.length_a   1.000
_cell.length_b   1.000
_cell.length_c   1.000
_cell.angle_alpha   90.00
_cell.angle_beta   90.00
_cell.angle_gamma   90.00
#
_symmetry.space_group_name_H-M   'P 1'
#
loop_
_entity.id
_entity.type
_entity.pdbx_description
1 polymer ?
#
loop_
_entity_poly.entity_id
_entity_poly.type
_entity_poly.pdbx_seq_one_letter_code
_entity_poly.pdbx_strand_id
1 'polypeptide(L)' 'MTVFGAGMIGLYVGGLLAPHAQVTFVGRASMLDPLADGLRLTDVDGLDLQLGPQDFRVTTEAAGLAGADLVLVTVTSMG' A
#
# COMPACT_ATOMS: atom_id res chain seq x y z
N MET A 1 -2.72 9.92 2.58
CA MET A 1 -2.81 8.81 3.54
C MET A 1 -1.59 7.92 3.38
N THR A 2 -1.08 7.38 4.48
CA THR A 2 0.10 6.52 4.46
C THR A 2 -0.23 5.13 5.03
N VAL A 3 0.22 4.08 4.34
CA VAL A 3 0.10 2.68 4.79
C VAL A 3 1.49 2.18 5.17
N PHE A 4 1.72 2.00 6.46
CA PHE A 4 2.96 1.49 7.02
C PHE A 4 2.88 -0.04 7.20
N GLY A 5 3.63 -0.75 6.37
CA GLY A 5 3.60 -2.21 6.30
C GLY A 5 2.98 -2.70 4.99
N ALA A 6 3.81 -2.83 3.96
CA ALA A 6 3.45 -3.32 2.62
C ALA A 6 3.26 -4.85 2.56
N GLY A 7 2.64 -5.46 3.57
CA GLY A 7 2.16 -6.85 3.51
C GLY A 7 0.81 -6.97 2.80
N MET A 8 0.29 -8.17 2.62
CA MET A 8 -0.95 -8.40 1.84
C MET A 8 -2.14 -7.54 2.30
N ILE A 9 -2.38 -7.44 3.62
CA ILE A 9 -3.49 -6.63 4.16
C ILE A 9 -3.28 -5.14 3.85
N GLY A 10 -2.06 -4.64 4.04
CA GLY A 10 -1.72 -3.25 3.75
C GLY A 10 -1.91 -2.91 2.28
N LEU A 11 -1.41 -3.76 1.38
CA LEU A 11 -1.58 -3.60 -0.06
C LEU A 11 -3.04 -3.68 -0.49
N TYR A 12 -3.82 -4.61 0.05
CA TYR A 12 -5.23 -4.76 -0.27
C TYR A 12 -6.05 -3.54 0.18
N VAL A 13 -5.96 -3.16 1.46
CA VAL A 13 -6.71 -2.01 1.98
C VAL A 13 -6.24 -0.70 1.33
N GLY A 14 -4.92 -0.51 1.19
CA GLY A 14 -4.37 0.67 0.54
C GLY A 14 -4.76 0.77 -0.94
N GLY A 15 -4.74 -0.35 -1.66
CA GLY A 15 -5.14 -0.36 -3.07
C GLY A 15 -6.64 -0.13 -3.26
N LEU A 16 -7.51 -0.65 -2.38
CA LEU A 16 -8.94 -0.30 -2.39
C LEU A 16 -9.19 1.19 -2.19
N LEU A 17 -8.31 1.88 -1.46
CA LEU A 17 -8.43 3.31 -1.17
C LEU A 17 -7.75 4.21 -2.22
N ALA A 18 -6.81 3.69 -3.00
CA ALA A 18 -6.05 4.44 -4.00
C ALA A 18 -6.92 5.18 -5.04
N PRO A 19 -8.07 4.65 -5.51
CA PRO A 19 -8.99 5.39 -6.39
C PRO A 19 -9.65 6.61 -5.74
N HIS A 20 -9.63 6.71 -4.41
CA HIS A 20 -10.37 7.71 -3.63
C HIS A 20 -9.46 8.66 -2.85
N ALA A 21 -8.19 8.33 -2.69
CA ALA A 21 -7.23 9.12 -1.94
C ALA A 21 -5.80 8.89 -2.44
N GLN A 22 -4.93 9.88 -2.24
CA GLN A 22 -3.49 9.69 -2.46
C GLN A 22 -2.93 8.75 -1.38
N VAL A 23 -2.55 7.55 -1.80
CA VAL A 23 -1.98 6.50 -0.95
C VAL A 23 -0.48 6.42 -1.15
N THR A 24 0.27 6.43 -0.05
CA THR A 24 1.70 6.13 -0.03
C THR A 24 1.94 4.85 0.77
N PHE A 25 2.48 3.80 0.14
CA PHE A 25 2.94 2.60 0.81
C PHE A 25 4.35 2.80 1.36
N VAL A 26 4.51 2.57 2.66
CA VAL A 26 5.80 2.61 3.36
C VAL A 26 6.17 1.20 3.79
N GLY A 27 7.34 0.74 3.35
CA GLY A 27 7.76 -0.64 3.59
C GLY A 27 9.21 -0.91 3.22
N ARG A 28 9.61 -2.18 3.31
CA ARG A 28 10.94 -2.64 2.90
C ARG A 28 11.01 -2.69 1.37
N ALA A 29 12.18 -2.37 0.79
CA ALA A 29 12.40 -2.43 -0.65
C ALA A 29 11.91 -3.76 -1.27
N SER A 30 12.28 -4.89 -0.67
CA SER A 30 11.85 -6.22 -1.15
C SER A 30 10.33 -6.44 -1.24
N MET A 31 9.52 -5.67 -0.50
CA MET A 31 8.06 -5.71 -0.58
C MET A 31 7.49 -4.67 -1.56
N LEU A 32 8.23 -3.60 -1.84
CA LEU A 32 7.81 -2.49 -2.68
C LEU A 32 8.28 -2.63 -4.13
N ASP A 33 9.44 -3.24 -4.38
CA ASP A 33 10.00 -3.44 -5.71
C ASP A 33 9.01 -4.13 -6.67
N PRO A 34 8.23 -5.15 -6.25
CA PRO A 34 7.22 -5.76 -7.12
C PRO A 34 6.07 -4.83 -7.53
N LEU A 35 5.84 -3.74 -6.80
CA LEU A 35 4.80 -2.76 -7.11
C LEU A 35 5.21 -1.83 -8.27
N ALA A 36 6.44 -1.92 -8.76
CA ALA A 36 6.91 -1.14 -9.90
C ALA A 36 6.08 -1.39 -11.17
N ASP A 37 5.48 -2.57 -11.30
CA ASP A 37 4.60 -2.95 -12.42
C ASP A 37 3.11 -2.67 -12.13
N GLY A 38 2.78 -2.17 -10.94
CA GLY A 38 1.42 -1.92 -10.48
C GLY A 38 0.95 -2.93 -9.44
N LEU A 39 -0.36 -2.96 -9.18
CA LEU A 39 -0.98 -3.80 -8.17
C LEU A 39 -2.31 -4.37 -8.68
N ARG A 40 -2.43 -5.69 -8.65
CA ARG A 40 -3.70 -6.39 -8.88
C ARG A 40 -4.29 -6.88 -7.57
N LEU A 41 -5.51 -6.47 -7.27
CA LEU A 41 -6.26 -6.91 -6.10
C LEU A 41 -7.40 -7.82 -6.51
N THR A 42 -7.50 -8.97 -5.86
CA THR A 42 -8.60 -9.91 -6.01
C THR A 42 -9.10 -10.39 -4.67
N ASP A 43 -10.39 -10.69 -4.56
CA ASP A 43 -10.95 -11.31 -3.36
C ASP A 43 -11.99 -12.40 -3.68
N VAL A 44 -12.55 -12.98 -2.63
CA VAL A 44 -13.52 -14.09 -2.71
C VAL A 44 -14.90 -13.65 -3.21
N ASP A 45 -15.21 -12.35 -3.14
CA ASP A 45 -16.47 -11.77 -3.58
C ASP A 45 -16.44 -11.38 -5.07
N GLY A 46 -15.31 -11.62 -5.74
CA GLY A 46 -15.12 -11.43 -7.17
C GLY A 46 -14.55 -10.06 -7.55
N LEU A 47 -13.97 -9.33 -6.60
CA LEU A 47 -13.17 -8.15 -6.94
C LEU A 47 -12.02 -8.54 -7.88
N ASP A 48 -11.80 -7.72 -8.90
CA ASP A 48 -10.61 -7.74 -9.75
C ASP A 48 -10.25 -6.29 -10.11
N LEU A 49 -9.46 -5.66 -9.24
CA LEU A 49 -9.03 -4.27 -9.38
C LEU A 49 -7.58 -4.23 -9.84
N GLN A 50 -7.33 -3.52 -10.94
CA GLN A 50 -6.00 -3.23 -11.46
C GLN A 50 -5.63 -1.78 -11.19
N LEU A 51 -4.48 -1.58 -10.58
CA LEU A 51 -3.88 -0.27 -10.32
C LEU A 51 -2.53 -0.21 -11.03
N GLY A 52 -2.33 0.84 -11.82
CA GLY A 52 -1.04 1.15 -12.41
C GLY A 52 -0.08 1.76 -11.37
N PRO A 53 1.23 1.81 -11.68
CA PRO A 53 2.24 2.38 -10.78
C PRO A 53 2.00 3.85 -10.42
N GLN A 54 1.24 4.58 -11.25
CA GLN A 54 0.88 5.98 -10.99
C GLN A 54 -0.29 6.17 -10.03
N ASP A 55 -1.03 5.11 -9.68
CA ASP A 55 -2.23 5.20 -8.85
C ASP A 55 -1.89 5.26 -7.35
N PHE A 56 -0.63 4.98 -6.99
CA PHE A 56 -0.13 5.04 -5.63
C PHE A 56 1.33 5.48 -5.59
N ARG A 57 1.82 5.83 -4.42
CA ARG A 57 3.25 6.11 -4.17
C ARG A 57 3.85 5.01 -3.31
N VAL A 58 5.15 4.80 -3.44
CA VAL A 58 5.92 3.89 -2.59
C VAL A 58 7.13 4.62 -2.02
N THR A 59 7.51 4.31 -0.78
CA THR A 59 8.76 4.81 -0.19
C THR A 59 9.27 3.86 0.89
N THR A 60 10.59 3.78 1.01
CA THR A 60 11.25 3.04 2.10
C THR A 60 11.55 3.92 3.30
N GLU A 61 11.36 5.24 3.18
CA GLU A 61 11.72 6.20 4.20
C GLU A 61 10.55 6.46 5.15
N ALA A 62 10.82 6.38 6.46
CA ALA A 62 9.85 6.77 7.50
C ALA A 62 9.43 8.25 7.39
N ALA A 63 10.22 9.09 6.73
CA ALA A 63 9.85 10.46 6.39
C ALA A 63 8.56 10.54 5.54
N GLY A 64 8.19 9.46 4.83
CA GLY A 64 6.88 9.34 4.16
C GLY A 64 5.66 9.33 5.09
N LEU A 65 5.87 9.32 6.41
CA LEU A 65 4.83 9.50 7.43
C LEU A 65 4.63 10.98 7.78
N ALA A 66 5.60 11.85 7.49
CA ALA A 66 5.52 13.27 7.81
C ALA A 66 4.50 13.96 6.90
N GLY A 67 3.42 14.48 7.48
CA GLY A 67 2.32 15.14 6.75
C GLY A 67 1.16 14.21 6.36
N ALA A 68 1.16 12.95 6.81
CA ALA A 68 0.00 12.09 6.64
C ALA A 68 -1.10 12.44 7.67
N ASP A 69 -2.30 12.76 7.20
CA ASP A 69 -3.48 12.96 8.07
C ASP A 69 -3.93 11.66 8.74
N LEU A 70 -3.55 10.51 8.16
CA LEU A 70 -3.87 9.16 8.63
C LEU A 70 -2.76 8.17 8.28
N VAL A 71 -2.37 7.35 9.26
CA VAL A 71 -1.41 6.26 9.11
C VAL A 71 -2.10 4.92 9.43
N LEU A 72 -2.14 4.01 8.47
CA LEU A 72 -2.58 2.62 8.67
C LEU A 72 -1.36 1.75 8.94
N VAL A 73 -1.30 1.09 10.09
CA VAL A 73 -0.20 0.18 10.46
C VAL A 73 -0.62 -1.27 10.25
N THR A 74 -0.01 -1.94 9.27
CA THR A 74 -0.32 -3.32 8.87
C THR A 74 0.94 -4.20 8.88
N VAL A 75 1.63 -4.21 10.02
CA VAL A 75 2.80 -5.07 10.24
C VAL A 75 2.38 -6.34 10.99
N THR A 76 2.90 -7.49 10.57
CA THR A 76 2.73 -8.73 11.33
C THR A 76 3.49 -8.60 12.65
N SER A 77 2.80 -8.80 13.77
CA SER A 77 3.46 -8.89 15.08
C SER A 77 4.20 -10.23 15.16
N MET A 78 5.52 -10.19 15.35
CA MET A 78 6.29 -11.38 15.73
C MET A 78 6.36 -11.42 17.25
N GLY A 79 5.74 -12.43 17.86
CA GLY A 79 5.88 -12.76 19.28
C GLY A 79 7.03 -13.72 19.51
#